data_AF-A0A177KEW7-F1
#
_entry.id   AF-A0A177KEW7-F1
#
_cell.length_a   1.000
_cell.length_b   1.000
_cell.length_c   1.000
_cell.angle_alpha   90.00
_cell.angle_beta   90.00
_cell.angle_gamma   90.00
#
_symmetry.space_group_name_H-M   'P 1'
#
loop_
_entity.id
_entity.type
_entity.pdbx_description
1 polymer ?
#
loop_
_entity_poly.entity_id
_entity_poly.type
_entity_poly.pdbx_seq_one_letter_code
_entity_poly.pdbx_strand_id
1 'polypeptide(L)'
;MIQGFKDFIMRGNVIDLAVAVVIGGAFTAIVTAIVDSVITPLIALFYKPAENGDVGPTFTGLHGDEVTFPLGNLLTAIISFFAVALVVYLVFVVPMNKWKERQAAKAGVVEEEAKLPTEAELLVQIRDLLEKQGSAPGPATRRSAEPPSPSI
;
A
#
# COMPACT_ATOMS: atom_id res chain seq x y z
N MET A 1 32.96 -1.21 9.05
CA MET A 1 31.64 -1.89 9.07
C MET A 1 30.50 -0.97 9.52
N ILE A 2 30.63 -0.29 10.66
CA ILE A 2 29.59 0.64 11.19
C ILE A 2 29.26 1.79 10.22
N GLN A 3 30.27 2.33 9.51
CA GLN A 3 30.06 3.40 8.53
C GLN A 3 29.30 2.90 7.28
N GLY A 4 29.66 1.72 6.74
CA GLY A 4 28.91 1.11 5.63
C GLY A 4 27.48 0.68 5.99
N PHE A 5 27.22 0.35 7.26
CA PHE A 5 25.87 0.08 7.75
C PHE A 5 25.04 1.36 7.87
N LYS A 6 25.64 2.46 8.35
CA LYS A 6 25.00 3.79 8.34
C LYS A 6 24.65 4.22 6.91
N ASP A 7 25.57 4.07 5.96
CA ASP A 7 25.37 4.42 4.55
C ASP A 7 24.31 3.54 3.86
N PHE A 8 24.11 2.31 4.34
CA PHE A 8 23.04 1.42 3.89
C PHE A 8 21.67 1.84 4.41
N ILE A 9 21.56 2.17 5.69
CA ILE A 9 20.32 2.66 6.31
C ILE A 9 19.93 4.03 5.73
N MET A 10 20.90 4.92 5.53
CA MET A 10 20.69 6.26 4.96
C MET A 10 20.14 6.26 3.52
N ARG A 11 20.05 5.09 2.87
CA ARG A 11 19.49 4.94 1.51
C ARG A 11 17.96 5.16 1.44
N GLY A 12 17.31 5.57 2.55
CA GLY A 12 15.91 6.00 2.63
C GLY A 12 14.91 4.86 2.53
N ASN A 13 14.93 4.14 1.40
CA ASN A 13 14.05 3.01 1.10
C ASN A 13 14.09 1.88 2.16
N VAL A 14 15.23 1.70 2.83
CA VAL A 14 15.40 0.67 3.88
C VAL A 14 14.76 1.13 5.21
N ILE A 15 14.88 2.41 5.54
CA ILE A 15 14.28 2.97 6.77
C ILE A 15 12.76 2.90 6.65
N ASP A 16 12.20 3.35 5.53
CA ASP A 16 10.75 3.38 5.32
C ASP A 16 10.15 1.98 5.37
N LEU A 17 10.82 0.99 4.76
CA LEU A 17 10.43 -0.41 4.84
C LEU A 17 10.53 -0.94 6.28
N ALA A 18 11.64 -0.67 6.98
CA ALA A 18 11.81 -1.12 8.36
C ALA A 18 10.75 -0.53 9.30
N VAL A 19 10.44 0.76 9.16
CA VAL A 19 9.40 1.43 9.93
C VAL A 19 8.03 0.84 9.62
N ALA A 20 7.72 0.58 8.35
CA ALA A 20 6.45 -0.04 7.95
C ALA A 20 6.26 -1.43 8.58
N VAL A 21 7.30 -2.26 8.60
CA VAL A 21 7.23 -3.61 9.21
C VAL A 21 7.04 -3.55 10.72
N VAL A 22 7.80 -2.68 11.41
CA VAL A 22 7.71 -2.54 12.87
C VAL A 22 6.35 -2.00 13.30
N ILE A 23 5.85 -0.96 12.65
CA ILE A 23 4.54 -0.38 12.95
C ILE A 23 3.42 -1.38 12.62
N GLY A 24 3.51 -2.07 11.48
CA GLY A 24 2.54 -3.09 11.07
C GLY A 24 2.43 -4.23 12.09
N GLY A 25 3.58 -4.71 12.58
CA GLY A 25 3.63 -5.74 13.63
C GLY A 25 3.04 -5.26 14.96
N ALA A 26 3.42 -4.06 15.41
CA ALA A 26 2.91 -3.48 16.66
C ALA A 26 1.39 -3.25 16.63
N PHE A 27 0.87 -2.77 15.50
CA PHE A 27 -0.57 -2.55 15.34
C PHE A 27 -1.36 -3.86 15.34
N THR A 28 -0.85 -4.88 14.62
CA THR A 28 -1.47 -6.21 14.62
C THR A 28 -1.55 -6.77 16.03
N ALA A 29 -0.48 -6.65 16.83
CA ALA A 29 -0.48 -7.10 18.23
C ALA A 29 -1.55 -6.40 19.09
N ILE A 30 -1.77 -5.10 18.89
CA ILE A 30 -2.83 -4.35 19.61
C ILE A 30 -4.21 -4.90 19.24
N VAL A 31 -4.47 -5.11 17.96
CA VAL A 31 -5.78 -5.62 17.53
C VAL A 31 -5.99 -7.06 17.98
N THR A 32 -4.99 -7.92 17.88
CA THR A 32 -5.04 -9.29 18.40
C THR A 32 -5.33 -9.29 19.89
N ALA A 33 -4.68 -8.44 20.69
CA ALA A 33 -4.94 -8.34 22.12
C ALA A 33 -6.40 -7.94 22.43
N ILE A 34 -7.01 -7.06 21.63
CA ILE A 34 -8.42 -6.68 21.78
C ILE A 34 -9.33 -7.86 21.42
N VAL A 35 -9.05 -8.58 20.34
CA VAL A 35 -9.82 -9.76 19.94
C VAL A 35 -9.73 -10.82 21.04
N ASP A 36 -8.53 -11.12 21.53
CA ASP A 36 -8.31 -12.12 22.56
C ASP A 36 -8.97 -11.75 23.89
N SER A 37 -8.97 -10.46 24.25
CA SER A 37 -9.52 -9.99 25.53
C SER A 37 -11.03 -9.78 25.51
N VAL A 38 -11.64 -9.57 24.34
CA VAL A 38 -13.06 -9.20 24.22
C VAL A 38 -13.84 -10.20 23.38
N ILE A 39 -13.37 -10.52 22.18
CA ILE A 39 -14.08 -11.36 21.23
C ILE A 39 -13.99 -12.83 21.62
N THR A 40 -12.80 -13.33 21.95
CA THR A 40 -12.58 -14.71 22.37
C THR A 40 -13.43 -15.11 23.58
N PRO A 41 -13.50 -14.34 24.69
CA PRO A 41 -14.37 -14.68 25.81
C PRO A 41 -15.86 -14.61 25.43
N LEU A 42 -16.28 -13.68 24.56
CA LEU A 42 -17.66 -13.65 24.07
C LEU A 42 -18.01 -14.90 23.24
N ILE A 43 -17.09 -15.41 22.42
CA ILE A 43 -17.28 -16.65 21.68
C ILE A 43 -17.34 -17.85 22.65
N ALA A 44 -16.46 -17.86 23.66
CA ALA A 44 -16.43 -18.91 24.69
C ALA A 44 -17.70 -18.96 25.57
N LEU A 45 -18.48 -17.87 25.63
CA LEU A 45 -19.81 -17.90 26.27
C LEU A 45 -20.83 -18.73 25.47
N PHE A 46 -20.73 -18.74 24.14
CA PHE A 46 -21.59 -19.56 23.27
C PHE A 46 -21.02 -20.96 23.01
N TYR A 47 -19.72 -21.16 23.27
CA TYR A 47 -18.99 -22.41 23.02
C TYR A 47 -18.25 -22.86 24.30
N LYS A 48 -18.72 -23.93 24.95
CA LYS A 48 -18.12 -24.43 26.19
C LYS A 48 -16.73 -25.05 25.91
N PRO A 49 -15.63 -24.54 26.51
CA PRO A 49 -14.32 -25.19 26.45
C PRO A 49 -14.38 -26.55 27.14
N ALA A 50 -13.70 -27.56 26.60
CA ALA A 50 -13.43 -28.80 27.35
C ALA A 50 -12.52 -28.48 28.56
N GLU A 51 -12.45 -29.36 29.56
CA GLU A 51 -11.71 -29.14 30.83
C GLU A 51 -10.21 -28.78 30.64
N ASN A 52 -9.67 -28.98 29.44
CA ASN A 52 -8.28 -28.70 29.07
C ASN A 52 -8.07 -27.30 28.46
N GLY A 53 -9.12 -26.47 28.37
CA GLY A 53 -9.07 -25.14 27.76
C GLY A 53 -9.14 -25.13 26.22
N ASP A 54 -9.11 -26.29 25.58
CA ASP A 54 -9.35 -26.42 24.14
C ASP A 54 -10.84 -26.43 23.82
N VAL A 55 -11.21 -25.62 22.84
CA VAL A 55 -12.59 -25.42 22.40
C VAL A 55 -12.79 -26.27 21.14
N GLY A 56 -13.45 -27.42 21.26
CA GLY A 56 -13.72 -28.31 20.13
C GLY A 56 -14.37 -29.65 20.50
N PRO A 57 -15.02 -30.34 19.55
CA PRO A 57 -15.53 -31.69 19.76
C PRO A 57 -14.36 -32.67 19.96
N THR A 58 -14.34 -33.35 21.09
CA THR A 58 -13.42 -34.43 21.41
C THR A 58 -13.85 -35.71 20.67
N PHE A 59 -12.93 -36.31 19.91
CA PHE A 59 -13.16 -37.62 19.31
C PHE A 59 -12.13 -38.62 19.85
N THR A 60 -12.57 -39.82 20.23
CA THR A 60 -11.66 -40.89 20.64
C THR A 60 -10.86 -41.36 19.42
N GLY A 61 -9.54 -41.23 19.48
CA GLY A 61 -8.64 -41.67 18.43
C GLY A 61 -8.59 -43.20 18.31
N LEU A 62 -8.11 -43.69 17.16
CA LEU A 62 -7.98 -45.12 16.86
C LEU A 62 -7.10 -45.92 17.84
N HIS A 63 -6.32 -45.24 18.70
CA HIS A 63 -5.38 -45.83 19.67
C HIS A 63 -5.80 -45.63 21.14
N GLY A 64 -7.01 -45.10 21.41
CA GLY A 64 -7.49 -44.85 22.78
C GLY A 64 -7.14 -43.48 23.36
N ASP A 65 -6.35 -42.67 22.65
CA ASP A 65 -6.08 -41.28 23.03
C ASP A 65 -7.21 -40.36 22.56
N GLU A 66 -7.69 -39.45 23.42
CA GLU A 66 -8.62 -38.38 23.04
C GLU A 66 -7.92 -37.39 22.10
N VAL A 67 -8.36 -37.33 20.84
CA VAL A 67 -7.89 -36.35 19.87
C VAL A 67 -8.89 -35.19 19.86
N THR A 68 -8.50 -34.06 20.42
CA THR A 68 -9.30 -32.83 20.39
C THR A 68 -9.01 -32.09 19.09
N PHE A 69 -10.04 -31.83 18.28
CA PHE A 69 -9.91 -30.91 17.14
C PHE A 69 -10.22 -29.49 17.62
N PRO A 70 -9.24 -28.57 17.70
CA PRO A 70 -9.45 -27.22 18.23
C PRO A 70 -10.15 -26.32 17.20
N LEU A 71 -11.39 -26.67 16.83
CA LEU A 71 -12.21 -25.90 15.90
C LEU A 71 -12.48 -24.47 16.43
N GLY A 72 -12.49 -24.29 17.75
CA GLY A 72 -12.63 -22.97 18.35
C GLY A 72 -11.41 -22.07 18.15
N ASN A 73 -10.19 -22.62 18.12
CA ASN A 73 -8.99 -21.82 17.81
C ASN A 73 -8.99 -21.38 16.35
N LEU A 74 -9.45 -22.25 15.43
CA LEU A 74 -9.61 -21.89 14.02
C LEU A 74 -10.68 -20.79 13.84
N LEU A 75 -11.84 -20.92 14.49
CA LEU A 75 -12.89 -19.91 14.41
C LEU A 75 -12.44 -18.57 14.99
N THR A 76 -11.73 -18.60 16.13
CA THR A 76 -11.15 -17.42 16.76
C THR A 76 -10.12 -16.76 15.85
N ALA A 77 -9.25 -17.53 15.20
CA ALA A 77 -8.28 -17.01 14.24
C ALA A 77 -8.94 -16.34 13.03
N ILE A 78 -10.01 -16.93 12.49
CA ILE A 78 -10.79 -16.34 11.40
C ILE A 78 -11.41 -15.01 11.83
N ILE A 79 -12.04 -14.97 13.01
CA ILE A 79 -12.67 -13.76 13.53
C ILE A 79 -11.60 -12.68 13.81
N SER A 80 -10.45 -13.07 14.35
CA SER A 80 -9.30 -12.18 14.57
C SER A 80 -8.81 -11.57 13.26
N PHE A 81 -8.65 -12.38 12.21
CA PHE A 81 -8.28 -11.92 10.88
C PHE A 81 -9.25 -10.87 10.32
N PHE A 82 -10.56 -11.13 10.39
CA PHE A 82 -11.57 -10.16 9.95
C PHE A 82 -11.61 -8.91 10.81
N ALA A 83 -11.40 -9.02 12.12
CA ALA A 83 -11.33 -7.87 13.02
C ALA A 83 -10.14 -6.97 12.69
N VAL A 84 -8.94 -7.53 12.49
CA VAL A 84 -7.74 -6.79 12.04
C VAL A 84 -8.01 -6.11 10.70
N ALA A 85 -8.54 -6.84 9.72
CA ALA A 85 -8.84 -6.29 8.40
C ALA A 85 -9.85 -5.12 8.48
N LEU A 86 -10.90 -5.26 9.29
CA LEU A 86 -11.91 -4.22 9.49
C LEU A 86 -11.32 -2.96 10.12
N VAL A 87 -10.53 -3.11 11.19
CA VAL A 87 -9.90 -1.97 11.87
C VAL A 87 -8.92 -1.26 10.94
N VAL A 88 -8.06 -2.00 10.22
CA VAL A 88 -7.13 -1.42 9.26
C VAL A 88 -7.88 -0.67 8.15
N TYR A 89 -8.97 -1.25 7.63
CA TYR A 89 -9.80 -0.60 6.61
C TYR A 89 -10.42 0.71 7.14
N LEU A 90 -11.01 0.70 8.33
CA LEU A 90 -11.62 1.90 8.91
C LEU A 90 -10.60 2.99 9.27
N VAL A 91 -9.43 2.62 9.79
CA VAL A 91 -8.42 3.58 10.27
C VAL A 91 -7.55 4.13 9.15
N PHE A 92 -7.24 3.35 8.13
CA PHE A 92 -6.35 3.79 7.04
C PHE A 92 -7.10 4.04 5.74
N VAL A 93 -7.94 3.10 5.29
CA VAL A 93 -8.56 3.17 3.96
C VAL A 93 -9.68 4.21 3.91
N VAL A 94 -10.58 4.22 4.89
CA VAL A 94 -11.71 5.17 4.92
C VAL A 94 -11.27 6.64 4.99
N PRO A 95 -10.35 7.07 5.89
CA PRO A 95 -9.92 8.46 5.91
C PRO A 95 -9.10 8.82 4.67
N MET A 96 -8.27 7.91 4.16
CA MET A 96 -7.52 8.13 2.92
C MET A 96 -8.47 8.33 1.74
N ASN A 97 -9.50 7.49 1.59
CA ASN A 97 -10.51 7.64 0.56
C ASN A 97 -11.31 8.93 0.73
N LYS A 98 -11.74 9.27 1.96
CA LYS A 98 -12.44 10.55 2.22
C LYS A 98 -11.59 11.78 1.97
N TRP A 99 -10.29 11.72 2.24
CA TRP A 99 -9.36 12.82 1.94
C TRP A 99 -9.15 12.96 0.43
N LYS A 100 -8.96 11.85 -0.29
CA LYS A 100 -8.90 11.83 -1.75
C LYS A 100 -10.17 12.39 -2.38
N GLU A 101 -11.34 11.95 -1.94
CA GLU A 101 -12.65 12.47 -2.38
C GLU A 101 -12.80 13.97 -2.12
N ARG A 102 -12.36 14.47 -0.95
CA ARG A 102 -12.40 15.90 -0.61
C ARG A 102 -11.42 16.74 -1.43
N GLN A 103 -10.27 16.18 -1.81
CA GLN A 103 -9.33 16.84 -2.71
C GLN A 103 -9.85 16.86 -4.14
N ALA A 104 -10.45 15.77 -4.62
CA ALA A 104 -11.11 15.69 -5.92
C ALA A 104 -12.30 16.67 -6.01
N ALA A 105 -13.13 16.75 -4.97
CA ALA A 105 -14.26 17.68 -4.91
C ALA A 105 -13.83 19.16 -4.87
N LYS A 106 -12.66 19.47 -4.28
CA LYS A 106 -12.08 20.82 -4.30
C LYS A 106 -11.40 21.17 -5.62
N ALA A 107 -10.94 20.17 -6.38
CA ALA A 107 -10.30 20.36 -7.68
C ALA A 107 -11.30 20.44 -8.85
N GLY A 108 -12.56 20.09 -8.66
CA GLY A 108 -13.60 20.18 -9.71
C GLY A 108 -13.39 19.24 -10.90
N VAL A 109 -12.47 18.27 -10.78
CA VAL A 109 -12.18 17.28 -11.82
C VAL A 109 -12.87 15.97 -11.43
N VAL A 110 -13.93 15.65 -12.17
CA VAL A 110 -14.55 14.32 -12.19
C VAL A 110 -13.55 13.36 -12.81
N GLU A 111 -13.32 12.23 -12.15
CA GLU A 111 -12.66 11.03 -12.66
C GLU A 111 -11.38 11.24 -13.48
N GLU A 112 -10.28 11.46 -12.78
CA GLU A 112 -9.11 10.60 -12.92
C GLU A 112 -8.21 10.91 -11.74
N GLU A 113 -7.57 9.89 -11.19
CA GLU A 113 -6.37 10.12 -10.41
C GLU A 113 -5.52 11.13 -11.19
N ALA A 114 -5.22 12.26 -10.58
CA ALA A 114 -4.03 13.00 -10.96
C ALA A 114 -2.84 12.09 -10.66
N LYS A 115 -2.63 11.05 -11.48
CA LYS A 115 -1.30 10.76 -11.96
C LYS A 115 -0.84 12.09 -12.52
N LEU A 116 -0.04 12.80 -11.71
CA LEU A 116 1.02 13.61 -12.29
C LEU A 116 1.52 12.82 -13.49
N PRO A 117 1.51 13.38 -14.71
CA PRO A 117 1.73 12.59 -15.90
C PRO A 117 2.96 11.75 -15.64
N THR A 118 2.80 10.43 -15.71
CA THR A 118 3.89 9.53 -15.35
C THR A 118 5.11 9.92 -16.19
N GLU A 119 6.31 9.67 -15.71
CA GLU A 119 7.52 10.02 -16.49
C GLU A 119 7.41 9.51 -17.94
N ALA A 120 6.77 8.36 -18.14
CA ALA A 120 6.39 7.84 -19.45
C ALA A 120 5.45 8.76 -20.26
N GLU A 121 4.38 9.30 -19.68
CA GLU A 121 3.45 10.22 -20.34
C GLU A 121 4.11 11.57 -20.65
N LEU A 122 4.96 12.07 -19.76
CA LEU A 122 5.77 13.28 -20.03
C LEU A 122 6.74 13.06 -21.19
N LEU A 123 7.40 11.90 -21.24
CA LEU A 123 8.30 11.55 -22.34
C LEU A 123 7.55 11.40 -23.68
N VAL A 124 6.33 10.87 -23.67
CA VAL A 124 5.45 10.83 -24.86
C VAL A 124 5.09 12.24 -25.30
N GLN A 125 4.69 13.12 -24.38
CA GLN A 125 4.39 14.52 -24.70
C GLN A 125 5.62 15.26 -25.25
N ILE A 126 6.81 15.02 -24.68
CA ILE A 126 8.07 15.60 -25.18
C ILE A 126 8.41 15.08 -26.58
N ARG A 127 8.24 13.78 -26.86
CA ARG A 127 8.41 13.20 -28.19
C ARG A 127 7.48 13.88 -29.20
N ASP A 128 6.19 13.99 -28.86
CA ASP A 128 5.19 14.55 -29.76
C ASP A 128 5.42 16.05 -30.03
N LEU A 129 5.93 16.79 -29.03
CA LEU A 129 6.35 18.18 -29.21
C LEU A 129 7.61 18.31 -30.07
N LEU A 130 8.56 17.39 -29.94
CA LEU A 130 9.78 17.34 -30.77
C LEU A 130 9.47 16.96 -32.22
N GLU A 131 8.57 16.01 -32.47
CA GLU A 131 8.12 15.67 -33.83
C GLU A 131 7.41 16.83 -34.51
N LYS A 132 6.58 17.57 -33.76
CA LYS A 132 5.94 18.81 -34.24
C LYS A 132 6.95 19.91 -34.55
N GLN A 133 8.04 20.04 -33.79
CA GLN A 133 9.14 20.96 -34.11
C GLN A 133 9.97 20.49 -35.31
N GLY A 134 10.24 19.20 -35.45
CA GLY A 134 10.97 18.61 -36.57
C GLY A 134 10.22 18.64 -37.90
N SER A 135 8.88 18.76 -37.86
CA SER A 135 8.03 18.89 -39.05
C SER A 135 7.75 20.33 -39.48
N ALA A 136 8.22 21.35 -38.73
CA ALA A 136 8.17 22.73 -39.18
C ALA A 136 9.34 22.99 -40.18
N PRO A 137 9.09 23.54 -41.38
CA PRO A 137 10.17 23.96 -42.26
C PRO A 137 10.98 25.04 -41.51
N GLY A 138 12.26 24.77 -41.28
CA GLY A 138 13.13 25.66 -40.52
C GLY A 138 13.07 27.11 -41.04
N PRO A 139 13.24 28.12 -40.17
CA PRO A 139 13.25 29.51 -40.61
C PRO A 139 14.36 29.64 -41.65
N ALA A 140 13.97 29.94 -42.88
CA ALA A 140 14.87 30.16 -43.99
C ALA A 140 15.98 31.10 -43.52
N THR A 141 17.20 30.58 -43.48
CA THR A 141 18.43 31.35 -43.37
C THR A 141 18.30 32.54 -44.31
N ARG A 142 18.07 33.75 -43.77
CA ARG A 142 18.18 34.98 -44.53
C ARG A 142 19.64 35.04 -44.98
N ARG A 143 19.90 34.56 -46.19
CA ARG A 143 21.14 34.86 -46.91
C ARG A 143 21.18 36.37 -47.00
N SER A 144 22.07 36.94 -46.20
CA SER A 144 22.54 38.30 -46.25
C SER A 144 22.69 38.70 -47.72
N ALA A 145 21.96 39.73 -48.13
CA ALA A 145 22.21 40.38 -49.40
C ALA A 145 23.65 40.90 -49.38
N GLU A 146 24.47 40.37 -50.29
CA GLU A 146 25.79 40.90 -50.62
C GLU A 146 25.62 42.35 -51.09
N PRO A 147 26.27 43.36 -50.46
CA PRO A 147 26.30 44.69 -51.04
C PRO A 147 27.25 44.70 -52.26
N PRO A 148 26.93 45.41 -53.35
CA PRO A 148 27.78 45.44 -54.52
C PRO A 148 29.11 46.14 -54.22
N SER A 149 30.21 45.48 -54.60
CA SER A 149 31.57 46.03 -54.55
C SER A 149 31.71 47.20 -55.55
N PRO A 150 32.20 48.38 -55.13
CA PRO A 150 32.55 49.45 -56.06
C PRO A 150 33.92 49.15 -56.68
N SER A 151 33.91 48.97 -58.00
CA SER A 151 35.09 48.93 -58.85
C SER A 151 35.83 50.28 -58.77
N ILE A 152 37.12 50.27 -58.39
CA ILE A 152 38.27 50.99 -59.00
C ILE A 152 39.55 50.28 -58.53
#